data_AF-A0A3B8XR50-F1
#
_entry.id   AF-A0A3B8XR50-F1
#
_cell.length_a   1.000
_cell.length_b   1.000
_cell.length_c   1.000
_cell.angle_alpha   90.00
_cell.angle_beta   90.00
_cell.angle_gamma   90.00
#
_symmetry.space_group_name_H-M   'P 1'
#
loop_
_entity.id
_entity.type
_entity.pdbx_description
1 polymer ?
#
loop_
_entity_poly.entity_id
_entity_poly.type
_entity_poly.pdbx_seq_one_letter_code
_entity_poly.pdbx_strand_id
1 'polypeptide(L)'
;LLSDPAGFRGAVDALVALHSKGTFDVVAGIEARGFILGGAVAHQLSLGFIPVRKQGKLPWKTIGQEYDLEYGTDTVEIHADAVAPGARILLIDDDPS
;
A
#
# COMPACT_ATOMS: atom_id res chain seq x y z
N LEU A 1 -12.06 -14.89 -1.38
CA LEU A 1 -12.02 -13.53 -1.95
C LEU A 1 -11.04 -13.44 -3.11
N LEU A 2 -9.72 -13.52 -2.89
CA LEU A 2 -8.73 -13.32 -3.95
C LEU A 2 -8.80 -14.34 -5.11
N SER A 3 -9.17 -15.59 -4.81
CA SER A 3 -9.35 -16.65 -5.82
C SER A 3 -10.72 -16.63 -6.52
N ASP A 4 -11.65 -15.80 -6.09
CA ASP A 4 -12.96 -15.61 -6.72
C ASP A 4 -12.90 -14.34 -7.59
N PRO A 5 -13.00 -14.46 -8.93
CA PRO A 5 -12.90 -13.30 -9.82
C PRO A 5 -13.92 -12.20 -9.52
N ALA A 6 -15.17 -12.58 -9.18
CA ALA A 6 -16.22 -11.63 -8.87
C ALA A 6 -15.99 -10.97 -7.51
N GLY A 7 -15.60 -11.77 -6.51
CA GLY A 7 -15.25 -11.29 -5.18
C GLY A 7 -14.08 -10.32 -5.18
N PHE A 8 -12.97 -10.66 -5.86
CA PHE A 8 -11.80 -9.78 -5.94
C PHE A 8 -12.14 -8.45 -6.60
N ARG A 9 -12.81 -8.48 -7.76
CA ARG A 9 -13.27 -7.26 -8.43
C ARG A 9 -14.18 -6.43 -7.53
N GLY A 10 -15.16 -7.05 -6.89
CA GLY A 10 -16.09 -6.36 -6.00
C GLY A 10 -15.38 -5.68 -4.81
N ALA A 11 -14.36 -6.31 -4.24
CA ALA A 11 -13.57 -5.70 -3.17
C ALA A 11 -12.78 -4.47 -3.65
N VAL A 12 -12.14 -4.55 -4.83
CA VAL A 12 -11.42 -3.40 -5.41
C VAL A 12 -12.40 -2.26 -5.74
N ASP A 13 -13.53 -2.58 -6.37
CA ASP A 13 -14.58 -1.61 -6.71
C ASP A 13 -15.11 -0.90 -5.45
N ALA A 14 -15.35 -1.65 -4.37
CA ALA A 14 -15.79 -1.10 -3.10
C ALA A 14 -14.76 -0.16 -2.47
N LEU A 15 -13.47 -0.55 -2.43
CA LEU A 15 -12.39 0.29 -1.90
C LEU A 15 -12.23 1.60 -2.68
N VAL A 16 -12.35 1.53 -4.01
CA VAL A 16 -12.32 2.71 -4.88
C VAL A 16 -13.53 3.62 -4.62
N ALA A 17 -14.73 3.05 -4.46
CA ALA A 17 -15.97 3.79 -4.27
C ALA A 17 -16.04 4.56 -2.95
N LEU A 18 -15.25 4.19 -1.94
CA LEU A 18 -15.16 4.92 -0.67
C LEU A 18 -14.59 6.34 -0.82
N HIS A 19 -13.93 6.62 -1.96
CA HIS A 19 -13.14 7.82 -2.14
C HIS A 19 -13.55 8.57 -3.41
N SER A 20 -13.68 9.89 -3.30
CA SER A 20 -13.93 10.75 -4.45
C SER A 20 -12.71 10.77 -5.38
N LYS A 21 -12.94 10.92 -6.68
CA LYS A 21 -11.85 11.10 -7.65
C LYS A 21 -10.97 12.30 -7.24
N GLY A 22 -9.65 12.12 -7.27
CA GLY A 22 -8.71 13.16 -6.86
C GLY A 22 -8.58 13.35 -5.34
N THR A 23 -8.97 12.36 -4.52
CA THR A 23 -8.72 12.36 -3.07
C THR A 23 -7.29 11.98 -2.71
N PHE A 24 -6.62 11.18 -3.56
CA PHE A 24 -5.26 10.71 -3.34
C PHE A 24 -4.43 10.87 -4.60
N ASP A 25 -3.12 10.98 -4.39
CA ASP A 25 -2.14 11.21 -5.44
C ASP A 25 -1.31 9.94 -5.70
N VAL A 26 -1.26 9.03 -4.72
CA VAL A 26 -0.53 7.75 -4.81
C VAL A 26 -1.14 6.71 -3.85
N VAL A 27 -1.00 5.42 -4.17
CA VAL A 27 -1.39 4.32 -3.30
C VAL A 27 -0.14 3.66 -2.73
N ALA A 28 -0.11 3.39 -1.44
CA ALA A 28 0.92 2.59 -0.79
C ALA A 28 0.33 1.26 -0.33
N GLY A 29 1.07 0.17 -0.50
CA GLY A 29 0.66 -1.14 0.01
C GLY A 29 1.71 -1.71 0.96
N ILE A 30 1.28 -2.39 2.02
CA ILE A 30 2.18 -3.10 2.95
C ILE A 30 2.44 -4.51 2.45
N GLU A 31 3.70 -4.95 2.49
CA GLU A 31 4.06 -6.28 1.99
C GLU A 31 3.48 -7.40 2.87
N ALA A 32 3.20 -8.58 2.32
CA ALA A 32 3.12 -8.87 0.88
C ALA A 32 1.68 -8.81 0.36
N ARG A 33 0.70 -9.07 1.22
CA ARG A 33 -0.69 -9.27 0.81
C ARG A 33 -1.39 -7.95 0.48
N GLY A 34 -1.06 -6.86 1.18
CA GLY A 34 -1.50 -5.51 0.86
C GLY A 34 -1.13 -5.08 -0.57
N PHE A 35 -0.10 -5.66 -1.19
CA PHE A 35 0.26 -5.36 -2.58
C PHE A 35 -0.81 -5.80 -3.59
N ILE A 36 -1.54 -6.87 -3.31
CA ILE A 36 -2.50 -7.44 -4.24
C ILE A 36 -3.68 -6.47 -4.43
N LEU A 37 -4.26 -6.02 -3.31
CA LEU A 37 -5.34 -5.04 -3.32
C LEU A 37 -4.82 -3.63 -3.64
N GLY A 38 -3.71 -3.24 -3.03
CA GLY A 38 -3.09 -1.93 -3.24
C GLY A 38 -2.72 -1.67 -4.70
N GLY A 39 -2.09 -2.64 -5.36
CA GLY A 39 -1.75 -2.54 -6.78
C GLY A 39 -2.99 -2.48 -7.68
N ALA A 40 -4.02 -3.27 -7.40
CA ALA A 40 -5.27 -3.24 -8.16
C ALA A 40 -6.01 -1.91 -8.01
N VAL A 41 -6.07 -1.36 -6.79
CA VAL A 41 -6.67 -0.04 -6.52
C VAL A 41 -5.87 1.07 -7.20
N ALA A 42 -4.53 1.05 -7.11
CA ALA A 42 -3.67 2.01 -7.78
C ALA A 42 -3.92 2.03 -9.30
N HIS A 43 -3.98 0.84 -9.89
CA HIS A 43 -4.28 0.67 -11.31
C HIS A 43 -5.67 1.24 -11.67
N GLN A 44 -6.71 0.91 -10.90
CA GLN A 44 -8.08 1.36 -11.16
C GLN A 44 -8.25 2.88 -10.99
N LEU A 45 -7.51 3.49 -10.06
CA LEU A 45 -7.48 4.94 -9.86
C LEU A 45 -6.54 5.68 -10.83
N SER A 46 -5.76 4.95 -11.63
CA SER A 46 -4.68 5.50 -12.48
C SER A 46 -3.65 6.32 -11.69
N LEU A 47 -3.25 5.80 -10.53
CA LEU A 47 -2.24 6.39 -9.64
C LEU A 47 -0.97 5.54 -9.60
N GLY A 48 0.12 6.14 -9.13
CA GLY A 48 1.34 5.41 -8.80
C GLY A 48 1.14 4.45 -7.62
N PHE A 49 2.06 3.48 -7.48
CA PHE A 49 2.07 2.53 -6.37
C PHE A 49 3.41 2.55 -5.64
N ILE A 50 3.37 2.62 -4.30
CA ILE A 50 4.55 2.60 -3.43
C ILE A 50 4.54 1.29 -2.62
N PRO A 51 5.54 0.41 -2.80
CA PRO A 51 5.70 -0.75 -1.94
C PRO A 51 6.32 -0.34 -0.59
N VAL A 52 5.61 -0.64 0.51
CA VAL A 52 6.14 -0.61 1.87
C VAL A 52 6.63 -2.02 2.21
N ARG A 53 7.91 -2.19 2.53
CA ARG A 53 8.55 -3.51 2.68
C ARG A 53 9.28 -3.64 4.00
N LYS A 54 9.57 -4.87 4.44
CA LYS A 54 10.55 -5.09 5.50
C LYS A 54 11.92 -4.58 5.09
N GLN A 55 12.75 -4.29 6.09
CA GLN A 55 14.10 -3.77 5.91
C GLN A 55 14.95 -4.60 4.93
N GLY A 56 15.67 -3.92 4.04
CA GLY A 56 16.64 -4.51 3.11
C GLY A 56 16.03 -5.16 1.87
N LYS A 57 14.72 -4.98 1.64
CA LYS A 57 14.00 -5.56 0.48
C LYS A 57 13.84 -4.62 -0.70
N LEU A 58 14.21 -3.36 -0.55
CA LEU A 58 14.14 -2.34 -1.59
C LEU A 58 15.54 -2.10 -2.20
N PRO A 59 15.66 -1.99 -3.54
CA PRO A 59 16.95 -1.93 -4.22
C PRO A 59 17.60 -0.54 -4.21
N TRP A 60 16.90 0.50 -3.75
CA TRP A 60 17.36 1.89 -3.78
C TRP A 60 17.43 2.50 -2.37
N LYS A 61 17.81 3.78 -2.28
CA LYS A 61 17.87 4.52 -1.02
C LYS A 61 16.51 4.49 -0.32
N THR A 62 16.48 4.04 0.94
CA THR A 62 15.27 3.90 1.74
C THR A 62 15.18 4.92 2.87
N ILE A 63 13.96 5.12 3.35
CA ILE A 63 13.65 5.67 4.67
C ILE A 63 12.90 4.58 5.43
N GLY A 64 13.36 4.26 6.63
CA GLY A 64 12.79 3.22 7.47
C GLY A 64 12.10 3.78 8.72
N GLN A 65 11.08 3.08 9.19
CA GLN A 65 10.40 3.31 10.46
C GLN A 65 10.38 2.00 11.26
N GLU A 66 10.98 2.04 12.44
CA GLU A 66 10.94 0.95 13.40
C GLU A 66 9.61 0.97 14.17
N TYR A 67 9.09 -0.21 14.49
CA TYR A 67 7.88 -0.38 15.29
C TYR A 67 8.01 -1.59 16.22
N ASP A 68 7.31 -1.50 17.36
CA ASP A 68 7.34 -2.53 18.38
C ASP A 68 6.41 -3.70 18.04
N LEU A 69 6.85 -4.90 18.39
CA LEU A 69 6.07 -6.14 18.37
C LEU A 69 5.84 -6.62 19.81
N GLU A 70 5.00 -7.64 19.99
CA GLU A 70 4.83 -8.29 21.31
C GLU A 70 6.18 -8.79 21.87
N TYR A 71 7.08 -9.24 20.98
CA TYR A 71 8.44 -9.62 21.32
C TYR A 71 9.44 -9.07 20.29
N GLY A 72 10.00 -7.90 20.58
CA GLY A 72 11.06 -7.25 19.79
C GLY A 72 10.57 -6.09 18.94
N THR A 73 11.36 -5.70 17.95
CA THR A 73 11.01 -4.66 16.99
C THR A 73 11.22 -5.16 15.56
N ASP A 74 10.48 -4.58 14.62
CA ASP A 74 10.67 -4.79 13.18
C ASP A 74 10.72 -3.42 12.49
N THR A 75 11.19 -3.36 11.25
CA THR A 75 11.34 -2.11 10.50
C THR A 75 10.74 -2.24 9.11
N VAL A 76 9.86 -1.30 8.79
CA VAL A 76 9.34 -1.11 7.43
C VAL A 76 10.07 0.03 6.72
N GLU A 77 10.23 -0.11 5.41
CA GLU A 77 10.93 0.81 4.53
C GLU A 77 10.11 1.18 3.29
N ILE A 78 10.31 2.41 2.82
CA ILE A 78 9.93 2.88 1.49
C ILE A 78 11.14 3.49 0.78
N HIS A 79 11.10 3.64 -0.54
CA HIS A 79 12.13 4.44 -1.23
C HIS A 79 12.04 5.91 -0.79
N ALA A 80 13.20 6.55 -0.60
CA ALA A 80 13.30 7.93 -0.10
C ALA A 80 12.71 8.98 -1.05
N ASP A 81 12.54 8.63 -2.32
CA ASP A 81 11.96 9.46 -3.39
C ASP A 81 10.52 9.04 -3.75
N ALA A 82 9.92 8.10 -3.01
CA ALA A 82 8.61 7.55 -3.33
C ALA A 82 7.47 8.57 -3.19
N VAL A 83 7.63 9.60 -2.35
CA VAL A 83 6.55 10.52 -1.96
C VAL A 83 7.00 11.97 -2.20
N ALA A 84 6.23 12.71 -2.99
CA ALA A 84 6.41 14.15 -3.12
C ALA A 84 5.87 14.88 -1.88
N PRO A 85 6.51 15.97 -1.43
CA PRO A 85 5.99 16.79 -0.33
C PRO A 85 4.53 17.22 -0.58
N GLY A 86 3.66 16.99 0.40
CA GLY A 86 2.23 17.33 0.34
C GLY A 86 1.34 16.32 -0.38
N ALA A 87 1.89 15.21 -0.92
CA ALA A 87 1.10 14.17 -1.54
C ALA A 87 0.19 13.47 -0.52
N ARG A 88 -1.06 13.22 -0.90
CA ARG A 88 -2.02 12.41 -0.14
C ARG A 88 -1.90 10.96 -0.55
N ILE A 89 -1.60 10.11 0.42
CA ILE A 89 -1.33 8.69 0.21
C ILE A 89 -2.52 7.87 0.70
N LEU A 90 -3.03 6.97 -0.15
CA LEU A 90 -3.95 5.92 0.28
C LEU A 90 -3.13 4.69 0.68
N LEU A 91 -3.09 4.37 1.97
CA LEU A 91 -2.44 3.16 2.47
C LEU A 91 -3.43 1.99 2.43
N ILE A 92 -3.03 0.87 1.84
CA ILE A 92 -3.82 -0.36 1.77
C ILE A 92 -3.05 -1.50 2.41
N ASP A 93 -3.72 -2.19 3.32
CA ASP A 93 -3.30 -3.45 3.89
C ASP A 93 -4.49 -4.41 3.95
N ASP A 94 -4.22 -5.70 3.99
CA ASP A 94 -5.24 -6.72 4.21
C ASP A 94 -5.34 -7.15 5.67
N ASP A 95 -4.39 -6.74 6.51
CA ASP A 95 -4.37 -7.04 7.92
C ASP A 95 -5.42 -6.21 8.68
N PRO A 96 -6.33 -6.84 9.45
CA PRO A 96 -7.32 -6.14 10.27
C PRO A 96 -6.77 -5.67 11.62
N SER A 97 -5.50 -5.97 11.95
CA SER A 97 -4.88 -5.64 13.25
C SER A 97 -4.43 -4.18 13.40
#